data_AF-A0A517XSV0-F1
#
_entry.id   AF-A0A517XSV0-F1
#
_cell.length_a   1.000
_cell.length_b   1.000
_cell.length_c   1.000
_cell.angle_alpha   90.00
_cell.angle_beta   90.00
_cell.angle_gamma   90.00
#
_symmetry.space_group_name_H-M   'P 1'
#
loop_
_entity.id
_entity.type
_entity.pdbx_description
1 polymer ?
#
loop_
_entity_poly.entity_id
_entity_poly.type
_entity_poly.pdbx_seq_one_letter_code
_entity_poly.pdbx_strand_id
1 'polypeptide(L)'
;MVVEVTLPPTISEAEFLAATAHAAKVLYRKFGTHVGSPEDFSQQVIVWSLEAIPAYDPNRRLESFLMTNAKNRALNYYRDHVSRRDPPCRSCHEGTPCADGEHCRPYAKWLARNKAKANVARPLGIEPILGMTTPSSVEPEAIGSELSLLIDQQLPLDLRPFYLMMLAGVPVSADRKRRVQRAVAEILGDPTLAP
;
A
#
# COMPACT_ATOMS: atom_id res chain seq x y z
N MET A 1 -22.68 -3.30 22.70
CA MET A 1 -24.09 -2.99 23.00
C MET A 1 -24.92 -3.48 21.84
N VAL A 2 -25.68 -4.57 22.04
CA VAL A 2 -26.65 -5.00 21.03
C VAL A 2 -27.83 -4.06 21.18
N VAL A 3 -28.02 -3.15 20.22
CA VAL A 3 -29.22 -2.32 20.18
C VAL A 3 -30.31 -3.23 19.63
N GLU A 4 -31.27 -3.62 20.48
CA GLU A 4 -32.50 -4.25 20.00
C GLU A 4 -33.28 -3.21 19.19
N VAL A 5 -33.10 -3.23 17.87
CA VAL A 5 -33.84 -2.38 16.95
C VAL A 5 -35.10 -3.14 16.54
N THR A 6 -36.24 -2.74 17.09
CA THR A 6 -37.55 -3.24 16.67
C THR A 6 -38.14 -2.31 15.61
N LEU A 7 -38.70 -2.87 14.54
CA LEU A 7 -39.41 -2.08 13.52
C LEU A 7 -40.70 -1.48 14.12
N PRO A 8 -41.05 -0.22 13.77
CA PRO A 8 -42.33 0.37 14.12
C PRO A 8 -43.49 -0.50 13.60
N PRO A 9 -44.61 -0.59 14.34
CA PRO A 9 -45.76 -1.39 13.93
C PRO A 9 -46.39 -0.92 12.61
N THR A 10 -46.07 0.30 12.16
CA THR A 10 -46.51 0.86 10.89
C THR A 10 -45.76 0.31 9.68
N ILE A 11 -44.64 -0.41 9.88
CA ILE A 11 -43.80 -0.95 8.81
C ILE A 11 -43.79 -2.47 8.93
N SER A 12 -44.19 -3.15 7.85
CA SER A 12 -44.01 -4.60 7.78
C SER A 12 -42.55 -4.95 7.50
N GLU A 13 -42.10 -6.09 8.03
CA GLU A 13 -40.76 -6.62 7.74
C GLU A 13 -40.53 -6.80 6.23
N ALA A 14 -41.53 -7.31 5.51
CA ALA A 14 -41.46 -7.50 4.07
C ALA A 14 -41.25 -6.18 3.31
N GLU A 15 -41.96 -5.12 3.70
CA GLU A 15 -41.81 -3.79 3.12
C GLU A 15 -40.42 -3.20 3.40
N PHE A 16 -39.93 -3.35 4.64
CA PHE A 16 -38.59 -2.92 5.02
C PHE A 16 -37.51 -3.65 4.21
N LEU A 17 -37.57 -4.98 4.13
CA LEU A 17 -36.61 -5.78 3.37
C LEU A 17 -36.65 -5.46 1.88
N ALA A 18 -37.83 -5.24 1.29
CA ALA A 18 -37.95 -4.83 -0.11
C ALA A 18 -37.30 -3.45 -0.38
N ALA A 19 -37.54 -2.48 0.52
CA ALA A 19 -36.96 -1.14 0.39
C ALA A 19 -35.44 -1.14 0.54
N THR A 20 -34.89 -1.88 1.52
CA THR A 20 -33.45 -2.00 1.72
C THR A 20 -32.76 -2.76 0.58
N ALA A 21 -33.38 -3.83 0.07
CA ALA A 21 -32.89 -4.55 -1.11
C ALA A 21 -32.83 -3.65 -2.35
N HIS A 22 -33.84 -2.81 -2.56
CA HIS A 22 -33.81 -1.81 -3.63
C HIS A 22 -32.65 -0.83 -3.45
N ALA A 23 -32.47 -0.29 -2.24
CA ALA A 23 -31.36 0.61 -1.92
C ALA A 23 -29.99 -0.04 -2.16
N ALA A 24 -29.79 -1.27 -1.67
CA ALA A 24 -28.56 -2.03 -1.86
C ALA A 24 -28.25 -2.21 -3.35
N LYS A 25 -29.23 -2.64 -4.15
CA LYS A 25 -29.08 -2.83 -5.60
C LYS A 25 -28.64 -1.56 -6.32
N VAL A 26 -29.28 -0.42 -6.00
CA VAL A 26 -28.98 0.87 -6.64
C VAL A 26 -27.59 1.39 -6.24
N LEU A 27 -27.22 1.24 -4.96
CA LEU A 27 -25.99 1.81 -4.40
C LEU A 27 -24.76 0.93 -4.62
N TYR A 28 -24.93 -0.38 -4.83
CA TYR A 28 -23.83 -1.35 -4.92
C TYR A 28 -22.80 -0.97 -5.99
N ARG A 29 -23.26 -0.62 -7.20
CA ARG A 29 -22.36 -0.26 -8.31
C ARG A 29 -21.38 0.86 -7.97
N LYS A 30 -21.78 1.80 -7.10
CA LYS A 30 -20.99 2.97 -6.75
C LYS A 30 -20.17 2.79 -5.48
N PHE A 31 -20.69 2.06 -4.50
CA PHE A 31 -20.10 1.99 -3.16
C PHE A 31 -19.76 0.56 -2.73
N GLY A 32 -20.51 -0.44 -3.18
CA GLY A 32 -20.45 -1.80 -2.64
C GLY A 32 -19.17 -2.56 -2.98
N THR A 33 -18.56 -2.31 -4.14
CA THR A 33 -17.29 -2.95 -4.53
C THR A 33 -16.11 -2.64 -3.60
N HIS A 34 -16.24 -1.63 -2.74
CA HIS A 34 -15.25 -1.27 -1.72
C HIS A 34 -15.61 -1.77 -0.32
N VAL A 35 -16.82 -2.30 -0.14
CA VAL A 35 -17.31 -2.87 1.12
C VAL A 35 -17.06 -4.38 1.12
N GLY A 36 -17.37 -5.06 0.02
CA GLY A 36 -17.25 -6.52 -0.09
C GLY A 36 -18.07 -7.07 -1.24
N SER A 37 -18.66 -8.24 -1.04
CA SER A 37 -19.57 -8.85 -2.01
C SER A 37 -20.91 -8.09 -2.10
N PRO A 38 -21.75 -8.36 -3.12
CA PRO A 38 -23.13 -7.87 -3.16
C PRO A 38 -23.94 -8.21 -1.91
N GLU A 39 -23.72 -9.41 -1.36
CA GLU A 39 -24.37 -9.90 -0.15
C GLU A 39 -23.92 -9.10 1.08
N ASP A 40 -22.61 -8.92 1.26
CA ASP A 40 -22.04 -8.13 2.37
C ASP A 40 -22.58 -6.70 2.35
N PHE A 41 -22.60 -6.08 1.17
CA PHE A 41 -23.13 -4.73 1.02
C PHE A 41 -24.63 -4.66 1.33
N SER A 42 -25.39 -5.67 0.94
CA SER A 42 -26.83 -5.73 1.22
C SER A 42 -27.10 -5.85 2.72
N GLN A 43 -26.37 -6.71 3.42
CA GLN A 43 -26.44 -6.81 4.89
C GLN A 43 -26.05 -5.49 5.55
N GLN A 44 -25.00 -4.83 5.07
CA GLN A 44 -24.57 -3.54 5.61
C GLN A 44 -25.62 -2.44 5.43
N VAL A 45 -26.32 -2.43 4.28
CA VAL A 45 -27.44 -1.50 4.04
C VAL A 45 -28.60 -1.77 5.00
N ILE A 46 -28.90 -3.02 5.32
CA ILE A 46 -29.90 -3.38 6.33
C ILE A 46 -29.50 -2.81 7.70
N VAL A 47 -28.25 -3.00 8.13
CA VAL A 47 -27.75 -2.46 9.41
C VAL A 47 -27.89 -0.93 9.45
N TRP A 48 -27.45 -0.22 8.42
CA TRP A 48 -27.60 1.24 8.34
C TRP A 48 -29.06 1.69 8.36
N SER A 49 -29.94 0.90 7.75
CA SER A 49 -31.36 1.19 7.68
C SER A 49 -32.01 1.00 9.05
N LEU A 50 -31.69 -0.09 9.76
CA LEU A 50 -32.14 -0.35 11.13
C LEU A 50 -31.70 0.78 12.08
N GLU A 51 -30.45 1.24 12.00
CA GLU A 51 -29.99 2.38 12.79
C GLU A 51 -30.77 3.69 12.52
N ALA A 52 -31.31 3.85 11.31
CA ALA A 52 -32.04 5.06 10.92
C ALA A 52 -33.54 4.99 11.26
N ILE A 53 -34.12 3.80 11.42
CA ILE A 53 -35.55 3.58 11.67
C ILE A 53 -36.11 4.37 12.86
N PRO A 54 -35.40 4.52 14.01
CA PRO A 54 -35.92 5.32 15.12
C PRO A 54 -36.20 6.79 14.77
N ALA A 55 -35.58 7.33 13.72
CA ALA A 55 -35.78 8.70 13.24
C ALA A 55 -36.75 8.80 12.05
N TYR A 56 -37.43 7.72 11.69
CA TYR A 56 -38.35 7.70 10.55
C TYR A 56 -39.67 8.42 10.87
N ASP A 57 -40.07 9.31 9.96
CA ASP A 57 -41.36 10.00 9.96
C ASP A 57 -42.36 9.22 9.09
N PRO A 58 -43.42 8.62 9.67
CA PRO A 58 -44.41 7.83 8.92
C PRO A 58 -45.14 8.58 7.81
N ASN A 59 -45.13 9.92 7.80
CA ASN A 59 -45.72 10.71 6.72
C ASN A 59 -44.90 10.69 5.43
N ARG A 60 -43.67 10.18 5.47
CA ARG A 60 -42.76 10.08 4.31
C ARG A 60 -42.73 8.65 3.78
N ARG A 61 -42.50 8.48 2.48
CA ARG A 61 -42.31 7.14 1.89
C ARG A 61 -41.06 6.47 2.50
N LEU A 62 -41.24 5.27 3.07
CA LEU A 62 -40.17 4.49 3.71
C LEU A 62 -38.97 4.30 2.75
N GLU A 63 -39.25 3.90 1.52
CA GLU A 63 -38.25 3.68 0.49
C GLU A 63 -37.34 4.91 0.27
N SER A 64 -37.92 6.10 0.14
CA SER A 64 -37.17 7.34 -0.08
C SER A 64 -36.33 7.73 1.14
N PHE A 65 -36.86 7.50 2.35
CA PHE A 65 -36.15 7.72 3.60
C PHE A 65 -34.96 6.77 3.74
N LEU A 66 -35.16 5.46 3.54
CA LEU A 66 -34.10 4.45 3.65
C LEU A 66 -33.04 4.63 2.57
N MET A 67 -33.44 4.89 1.32
CA MET A 67 -32.50 5.18 0.23
C MET A 67 -31.58 6.36 0.56
N THR A 68 -32.14 7.46 1.09
CA THR A 68 -31.37 8.66 1.44
C THR A 68 -30.39 8.36 2.57
N ASN A 69 -30.84 7.69 3.63
CA ASN A 69 -30.00 7.33 4.77
C ASN A 69 -28.90 6.34 4.37
N ALA A 70 -29.25 5.26 3.68
CA ALA A 70 -28.30 4.27 3.18
C ALA A 70 -27.24 4.90 2.26
N LYS A 71 -27.65 5.79 1.35
CA LYS A 71 -26.73 6.54 0.48
C LYS A 71 -25.76 7.41 1.28
N ASN A 72 -26.25 8.14 2.28
CA ASN A 72 -25.41 8.99 3.12
C ASN A 72 -24.41 8.16 3.93
N ARG A 73 -24.84 7.02 4.50
CA ARG A 73 -23.96 6.09 5.21
C ARG A 73 -22.92 5.45 4.29
N ALA A 74 -23.32 4.98 3.11
CA ALA A 74 -22.41 4.44 2.10
C ALA A 74 -21.36 5.48 1.67
N LEU A 75 -21.77 6.74 1.54
CA LEU A 75 -20.88 7.83 1.17
C LEU A 75 -19.90 8.22 2.29
N ASN A 76 -20.33 8.16 3.56
CA ASN A 76 -19.44 8.31 4.70
C ASN A 76 -18.44 7.15 4.78
N TYR A 77 -18.92 5.91 4.65
CA TYR A 77 -18.05 4.72 4.59
C TYR A 77 -16.99 4.87 3.49
N TYR A 78 -17.39 5.30 2.29
CA TYR A 78 -16.47 5.54 1.18
C TYR A 78 -15.43 6.63 1.49
N ARG A 79 -15.82 7.72 2.15
CA ARG A 79 -14.90 8.80 2.57
C ARG A 79 -13.88 8.34 3.61
N ASP A 80 -14.28 7.41 4.46
CA ASP A 80 -13.46 6.90 5.55
C ASP A 80 -12.51 5.80 5.10
N HIS A 81 -12.91 4.96 4.14
CA HIS A 81 -12.11 3.80 3.70
C HIS A 81 -11.45 3.96 2.33
N VAL A 82 -11.99 4.81 1.44
CA VAL A 82 -11.53 4.88 0.04
C VAL A 82 -10.91 6.23 -0.28
N SER A 83 -11.72 7.29 -0.38
CA SER A 83 -11.23 8.63 -0.71
C SER A 83 -12.26 9.71 -0.45
N ARG A 84 -11.79 10.93 -0.21
CA ARG A 84 -12.64 12.13 -0.18
C ARG A 84 -12.59 12.79 -1.55
N ARG A 85 -13.76 13.05 -2.16
CA ARG A 85 -13.84 13.68 -3.50
C ARG A 85 -13.78 15.21 -3.49
N ASP A 86 -13.92 15.81 -2.32
CA ASP A 86 -13.99 17.26 -2.17
C ASP A 86 -12.58 17.77 -1.81
N PRO A 87 -11.79 18.30 -2.77
CA PRO A 87 -10.47 18.84 -2.48
C PRO A 87 -10.59 20.20 -1.77
N PRO A 88 -9.67 20.54 -0.86
CA PRO A 88 -9.68 21.83 -0.18
C PRO A 88 -9.27 23.00 -1.09
N CYS A 89 -8.66 22.71 -2.25
CA CYS A 89 -8.28 23.69 -3.25
C CYS A 89 -8.60 23.15 -4.63
N ARG A 90 -9.45 23.86 -5.38
CA ARG A 90 -9.89 23.44 -6.71
C ARG A 90 -8.81 23.67 -7.76
N SER A 91 -8.15 24.83 -7.75
CA SER A 91 -7.06 25.17 -8.67
C SER A 91 -5.93 24.13 -8.62
N CYS A 92 -5.47 23.81 -7.40
CA CYS A 92 -4.43 22.80 -7.22
C CYS A 92 -4.90 21.36 -7.56
N HIS A 93 -6.21 21.08 -7.53
CA HIS A 93 -6.76 19.80 -8.01
C HIS A 93 -6.82 19.70 -9.54
N GLU A 94 -7.07 20.82 -10.21
CA GLU A 94 -7.13 20.95 -11.67
C GLU A 94 -5.74 21.05 -12.32
N GLY A 95 -4.67 21.02 -11.51
CA GLY A 95 -3.28 21.08 -11.97
C GLY A 95 -2.70 22.49 -12.07
N THR A 96 -3.43 23.50 -11.58
CA THR A 96 -2.94 24.88 -11.50
C THR A 96 -2.38 25.14 -10.10
N PRO A 97 -1.05 25.18 -9.93
CA PRO A 97 -0.44 25.38 -8.63
C PRO A 97 -0.80 26.75 -8.07
N CYS A 98 -1.02 26.78 -6.76
CA CYS A 98 -1.61 27.91 -6.06
C CYS A 98 -0.56 28.70 -5.25
N ALA A 99 0.67 28.20 -5.14
CA ALA A 99 1.82 28.91 -4.58
C ALA A 99 3.08 28.57 -5.39
N ASP A 100 3.76 29.56 -5.97
CA ASP A 100 5.10 29.46 -6.59
C ASP A 100 5.40 28.21 -7.44
N GLY A 101 4.40 27.67 -8.14
CA GLY A 101 4.56 26.45 -8.96
C GLY A 101 4.30 25.12 -8.24
N GLU A 102 4.00 25.15 -6.93
CA GLU A 102 3.68 23.98 -6.12
C GLU A 102 2.21 23.92 -5.63
N HIS A 103 1.82 22.73 -5.18
CA HIS A 103 0.55 22.50 -4.51
C HIS A 103 0.50 23.18 -3.13
N CYS A 104 -0.60 23.86 -2.79
CA CYS A 104 -0.75 24.40 -1.44
C CYS A 104 -0.75 23.30 -0.37
N ARG A 105 -0.26 23.66 0.82
CA ARG A 105 -0.18 22.76 1.98
C ARG A 105 -1.50 22.02 2.31
N PRO A 106 -2.69 22.68 2.29
CA PRO A 106 -3.96 21.97 2.50
C PRO A 106 -4.22 20.88 1.45
N TYR A 107 -3.98 21.17 0.17
CA TYR A 107 -4.16 20.20 -0.92
C TYR A 107 -3.16 19.06 -0.83
N ALA A 108 -1.88 19.36 -0.59
CA ALA A 108 -0.84 18.34 -0.43
C ALA A 108 -1.19 17.35 0.70
N LYS A 109 -1.66 17.84 1.85
CA LYS A 109 -2.11 16.98 2.98
C LYS A 109 -3.33 16.14 2.61
N TRP A 110 -4.30 16.72 1.91
CA TRP A 110 -5.47 16.00 1.42
C TRP A 110 -5.09 14.90 0.42
N LEU A 111 -4.19 15.22 -0.52
CA LEU A 111 -3.70 14.31 -1.55
C LEU A 111 -2.93 13.14 -0.94
N ALA A 112 -2.02 13.42 0.00
CA ALA A 112 -1.27 12.38 0.72
C ALA A 112 -2.21 11.43 1.47
N ARG A 113 -3.24 11.96 2.16
CA ARG A 113 -4.24 11.14 2.85
C ARG A 113 -5.04 10.28 1.87
N ASN A 114 -5.54 10.86 0.78
CA ASN A 114 -6.31 10.12 -0.21
C ASN A 114 -5.46 9.04 -0.91
N LYS A 115 -4.20 9.34 -1.22
CA LYS A 115 -3.24 8.38 -1.78
C LYS A 115 -3.01 7.22 -0.81
N ALA A 116 -2.78 7.50 0.47
CA ALA A 116 -2.63 6.46 1.48
C ALA A 116 -3.86 5.55 1.58
N LYS A 117 -5.08 6.12 1.60
CA LYS A 117 -6.33 5.33 1.63
C LYS A 117 -6.52 4.50 0.36
N ALA A 118 -6.26 5.08 -0.81
CA ALA A 118 -6.37 4.37 -2.08
C ALA A 118 -5.42 3.17 -2.14
N ASN A 119 -4.19 3.33 -1.65
CA ASN A 119 -3.20 2.24 -1.61
C ASN A 119 -3.64 1.09 -0.68
N VAL A 120 -4.26 1.41 0.46
CA VAL A 120 -4.79 0.38 1.38
C VAL A 120 -6.03 -0.30 0.79
N ALA A 121 -6.93 0.45 0.18
CA ALA A 121 -8.17 -0.09 -0.38
C ALA A 121 -7.95 -0.92 -1.65
N ARG A 122 -6.84 -0.69 -2.36
CA ARG A 122 -6.45 -1.40 -3.59
C ARG A 122 -4.95 -1.67 -3.55
N PRO A 123 -4.51 -2.67 -2.77
CA PRO A 123 -3.11 -3.04 -2.74
C PRO A 123 -2.65 -3.43 -4.15
N LEU A 124 -1.48 -2.95 -4.55
CA LEU A 124 -0.86 -3.39 -5.79
C LEU A 124 -0.46 -4.87 -5.65
N GLY A 125 -0.55 -5.61 -6.74
CA GLY A 125 0.04 -6.95 -6.80
C GLY A 125 1.55 -6.91 -6.52
N ILE A 126 2.13 -8.04 -6.16
CA ILE A 126 3.58 -8.14 -5.92
C ILE A 126 4.34 -7.99 -7.24
N GLU A 127 3.72 -8.34 -8.35
CA GLU A 127 4.27 -8.30 -9.71
C GLU A 127 4.80 -6.91 -10.10
N PRO A 128 4.02 -5.80 -9.98
CA PRO A 128 4.55 -4.46 -10.22
C PRO A 128 5.60 -4.01 -9.19
N ILE A 129 5.64 -4.61 -8.00
CA ILE A 129 6.63 -4.26 -6.96
C ILE A 129 8.00 -4.85 -7.30
N LEU A 130 8.05 -6.08 -7.83
CA LEU A 130 9.30 -6.76 -8.22
C LEU A 130 10.14 -5.98 -9.24
N GLY A 131 9.50 -5.18 -10.09
CA GLY A 131 10.19 -4.30 -11.06
C GLY A 131 10.65 -2.96 -10.47
N MET A 132 10.19 -2.59 -9.26
CA MET A 132 10.53 -1.34 -8.58
C MET A 132 11.52 -1.53 -7.42
N THR A 133 11.76 -2.78 -7.02
CA THR A 133 12.81 -3.10 -6.05
C THR A 133 14.16 -3.11 -6.75
N THR A 134 15.06 -2.19 -6.36
CA THR A 134 16.49 -2.37 -6.61
C THR A 134 16.95 -3.64 -5.90
N PRO A 135 17.77 -4.51 -6.52
CA PRO A 135 18.36 -5.62 -5.80
C PRO A 135 19.07 -5.05 -4.55
N SER A 136 18.71 -5.58 -3.38
CA SER A 136 19.28 -5.17 -2.11
C SER A 136 20.80 -5.39 -2.16
N SER A 137 21.61 -4.33 -2.04
CA SER A 137 23.07 -4.45 -2.04
C SER A 137 23.63 -5.03 -0.74
N VAL A 138 22.77 -5.24 0.27
CA VAL A 138 23.17 -5.71 1.60
C VAL A 138 23.78 -7.11 1.55
N GLU A 139 23.23 -8.03 0.74
CA GLU A 139 23.79 -9.38 0.60
C GLU A 139 25.15 -9.39 -0.09
N PRO A 140 25.35 -8.76 -1.27
CA PRO A 140 26.67 -8.73 -1.90
C PRO A 140 27.72 -7.96 -1.08
N GLU A 141 27.33 -6.92 -0.33
CA GLU A 141 28.24 -6.20 0.57
C GLU A 141 28.65 -7.04 1.80
N ALA A 142 27.72 -7.81 2.38
CA ALA A 142 28.01 -8.73 3.48
C ALA A 142 28.95 -9.85 3.03
N ILE A 143 28.66 -10.49 1.89
CA ILE A 143 29.52 -11.51 1.29
C ILE A 143 30.91 -10.95 0.99
N GLY A 144 31.01 -9.77 0.38
CA GLY A 144 32.30 -9.12 0.09
C GLY A 144 33.13 -8.85 1.35
N SER A 145 32.47 -8.47 2.45
CA SER A 145 33.13 -8.21 3.73
C SER A 145 33.66 -9.49 4.38
N GLU A 146 32.87 -10.57 4.36
CA GLU A 146 33.29 -11.88 4.88
C GLU A 146 34.46 -12.47 4.09
N LEU A 147 34.42 -12.40 2.76
CA LEU A 147 35.51 -12.86 1.89
C LEU A 147 36.79 -12.05 2.13
N SER A 148 36.68 -10.73 2.33
CA SER A 148 37.84 -9.88 2.62
C SER A 148 38.49 -10.26 3.96
N LEU A 149 37.69 -10.52 4.99
CA LEU A 149 38.20 -10.97 6.30
C LEU A 149 38.91 -12.32 6.22
N LEU A 150 38.36 -13.25 5.43
CA LEU A 150 38.93 -14.58 5.25
C LEU A 150 40.30 -14.47 4.53
N ILE A 151 40.41 -13.65 3.49
CA ILE A 151 41.67 -13.36 2.81
C ILE A 151 42.67 -12.72 3.78
N ASP A 152 42.27 -11.72 4.56
CA ASP A 152 43.15 -11.03 5.51
C ASP A 152 43.73 -11.94 6.61
N GLN A 153 43.02 -13.01 6.97
CA GLN A 153 43.45 -13.99 7.97
C GLN A 153 44.37 -15.07 7.41
N GLN A 154 44.17 -15.49 6.17
CA GLN A 154 44.85 -16.65 5.58
C GLN A 154 45.96 -16.27 4.58
N LEU A 155 45.98 -15.03 4.08
CA LEU A 155 46.98 -14.61 3.11
C LEU A 155 48.38 -14.54 3.77
N PRO A 156 49.40 -15.17 3.16
CA PRO A 156 50.78 -15.10 3.66
C PRO A 156 51.28 -13.66 3.84
N LEU A 157 52.05 -13.44 4.91
CA LEU A 157 52.55 -12.11 5.29
C LEU A 157 53.42 -11.46 4.20
N ASP A 158 54.11 -12.25 3.37
CA ASP A 158 54.94 -11.77 2.26
C ASP A 158 54.11 -11.26 1.07
N LEU A 159 52.86 -11.74 0.92
CA LEU A 159 51.95 -11.36 -0.15
C LEU A 159 50.98 -10.23 0.23
N ARG A 160 50.76 -10.03 1.53
CA ARG A 160 49.84 -9.02 2.08
C ARG A 160 50.09 -7.58 1.60
N PRO A 161 51.34 -7.06 1.56
CA PRO A 161 51.57 -5.71 1.05
C PRO A 161 51.13 -5.54 -0.40
N PHE A 162 51.32 -6.56 -1.23
CA PHE A 162 50.93 -6.53 -2.64
C PHE A 162 49.41 -6.64 -2.84
N TYR A 163 48.73 -7.42 -1.99
CA TYR A 163 47.26 -7.48 -1.97
C TYR A 163 46.64 -6.12 -1.59
N LEU A 164 47.15 -5.46 -0.55
CA LEU A 164 46.69 -4.12 -0.16
C LEU A 164 46.97 -3.08 -1.25
N MET A 165 48.12 -3.16 -1.92
CA MET A 165 48.42 -2.32 -3.08
C MET A 165 47.42 -2.54 -4.23
N MET A 166 47.02 -3.79 -4.50
CA MET A 166 46.03 -4.12 -5.51
C MET A 166 44.64 -3.56 -5.16
N LEU A 167 44.22 -3.65 -3.90
CA LEU A 167 42.96 -3.04 -3.43
C LEU A 167 42.97 -1.50 -3.54
N ALA A 168 44.12 -0.88 -3.28
CA ALA A 168 44.31 0.56 -3.42
C ALA A 168 44.51 1.05 -4.86
N GLY A 169 44.48 0.15 -5.86
CA GLY A 169 44.70 0.49 -7.27
C GLY A 169 46.15 0.84 -7.64
N VAL A 170 47.11 0.54 -6.76
CA VAL A 170 48.53 0.82 -6.96
C VAL A 170 49.12 -0.24 -7.90
N PRO A 171 49.97 0.15 -8.89
CA PRO A 171 50.56 -0.81 -9.81
C PRO A 171 51.50 -1.79 -9.10
N VAL A 172 51.29 -3.08 -9.37
CA VAL A 172 52.11 -4.21 -8.89
C VAL A 172 52.63 -4.97 -10.11
N SER A 173 53.84 -5.54 -10.04
CA SER A 173 54.42 -6.32 -11.14
C SER A 173 53.56 -7.53 -11.50
N ALA A 174 53.57 -7.93 -12.78
CA ALA A 174 52.73 -9.03 -13.29
C ALA A 174 52.98 -10.35 -12.54
N ASP A 175 54.23 -10.64 -12.20
CA ASP A 175 54.60 -11.83 -11.42
C ASP A 175 53.96 -11.82 -10.02
N ARG A 176 54.07 -10.70 -9.29
CA ARG A 176 53.51 -10.55 -7.94
C ARG A 176 51.99 -10.57 -7.95
N LYS A 177 51.35 -9.98 -8.97
CA LYS A 177 49.89 -10.07 -9.17
C LYS A 177 49.43 -11.52 -9.31
N ARG A 178 50.11 -12.31 -10.15
CA ARG A 178 49.80 -13.75 -10.32
C ARG A 178 49.97 -14.54 -9.03
N ARG A 179 50.99 -14.23 -8.23
CA ARG A 179 51.21 -14.88 -6.92
C ARG A 179 50.09 -14.56 -5.93
N VAL A 180 49.67 -13.30 -5.84
CA VAL A 180 48.55 -12.88 -4.99
C VAL A 180 47.24 -13.53 -5.45
N GLN A 181 46.94 -13.48 -6.75
CA GLN A 181 45.72 -14.08 -7.32
C GLN A 181 45.61 -15.57 -7.04
N ARG A 182 46.72 -16.32 -7.20
CA ARG A 182 46.75 -17.75 -6.91
C ARG A 182 46.50 -18.06 -5.44
N ALA A 183 47.16 -17.33 -4.54
CA ALA A 183 46.97 -17.50 -3.10
C ALA A 183 45.53 -17.17 -2.69
N VAL A 184 44.93 -16.12 -3.26
CA VAL A 184 43.53 -15.78 -3.02
C VAL A 184 42.58 -16.84 -3.58
N ALA A 185 42.85 -17.39 -4.77
CA ALA A 185 42.05 -18.47 -5.37
C ALA A 185 42.07 -19.75 -4.52
N GLU A 186 43.24 -20.11 -3.97
CA GLU A 186 43.40 -21.23 -3.04
C GLU A 186 42.60 -21.02 -1.75
N ILE A 187 42.64 -19.80 -1.20
CA ILE A 187 41.90 -19.42 0.01
C ILE A 187 40.37 -19.47 -0.21
N LEU A 188 39.90 -19.04 -1.37
CA LEU A 188 38.48 -19.00 -1.70
C LEU A 188 37.92 -20.33 -2.25
N GLY A 189 38.78 -21.31 -2.52
CA GLY A 189 38.38 -22.60 -3.08
C GLY A 189 37.81 -22.51 -4.49
N ASP A 190 38.08 -21.42 -5.21
CA ASP A 190 37.55 -21.18 -6.56
C ASP A 190 38.64 -21.38 -7.62
N PRO A 191 38.58 -22.49 -8.40
CA PRO A 191 39.57 -22.77 -9.43
C PRO A 191 39.50 -21.82 -10.64
N THR A 192 38.46 -20.98 -10.75
CA THR A 192 38.30 -20.02 -11.86
C THR A 192 39.07 -18.71 -11.64
N LEU A 193 39.57 -18.46 -10.42
CA LEU A 193 40.39 -17.29 -10.07
C LEU A 193 41.90 -17.55 -10.20
N ALA A 194 42.31 -18.79 -10.50
CA ALA A 194 43.70 -19.14 -10.79
C ALA A 194 44.00 -18.87 -12.29
N PRO A 195 44.96 -17.98 -12.61
CA PRO A 195 45.33 -17.68 -14.00
C PRO A 195 46.09 -18.82 -14.68
#